data_AF-A0A9D8KAF5-F1
#
_entry.id   AF-A0A9D8KAF5-F1
#
_cell.length_a   1.000
_cell.length_b   1.000
_cell.length_c   1.000
_cell.angle_alpha   90.00
_cell.angle_beta   90.00
_cell.angle_gamma   90.00
#
_symmetry.space_group_name_H-M   'P 1'
#
loop_
_entity.id
_entity.type
_entity.pdbx_description
1 polymer ?
#
loop_
_entity_poly.entity_id
_entity_poly.type
_entity_poly.pdbx_seq_one_letter_code
_entity_poly.pdbx_strand_id
1 'polypeptide(L)'
;MPLPRPRCSAFNAVLPIPDRSLTPWAASLEPPPPSWGRRHVGVRLDAELEASLQTVARQAGCSLSACVRQALRLYLRQFRDGEETRRQSQLVARLEAPDAQAAVLPAWSDWT
;
A
#
# COMPACT_ATOMS: atom_id res chain seq x y z
N MET A 1 -51.96 -3.03 -5.41
CA MET A 1 -51.21 -3.74 -6.47
C MET A 1 -49.74 -3.34 -6.38
N PRO A 2 -48.82 -4.21 -5.93
CA PRO A 2 -47.38 -3.92 -5.93
C PRO A 2 -46.71 -4.48 -7.19
N LEU A 3 -45.83 -3.70 -7.82
CA LEU A 3 -45.00 -4.12 -8.95
C LEU A 3 -43.93 -5.13 -8.50
N PRO A 4 -43.58 -6.13 -9.34
CA PRO A 4 -42.51 -7.06 -9.03
C PRO A 4 -41.14 -6.38 -9.09
N ARG A 5 -40.30 -6.66 -8.10
CA ARG A 5 -38.87 -6.27 -8.10
C ARG A 5 -38.10 -7.14 -9.09
N PRO A 6 -37.21 -6.59 -9.94
CA PRO A 6 -36.35 -7.42 -10.77
C PRO A 6 -35.37 -8.19 -9.88
N ARG A 7 -35.32 -9.51 -10.06
CA ARG A 7 -34.33 -10.40 -9.48
C ARG A 7 -33.02 -10.16 -10.24
N CYS A 8 -32.00 -9.60 -9.58
CA CYS A 8 -30.63 -9.61 -10.09
C CYS A 8 -30.12 -11.06 -10.05
N SER A 9 -30.35 -11.80 -11.14
CA SER A 9 -29.70 -13.09 -11.42
C SER A 9 -28.93 -12.95 -12.72
N ALA A 10 -27.69 -12.45 -12.62
CA ALA A 10 -26.66 -12.61 -13.64
C ALA A 10 -25.29 -12.17 -13.09
N PHE A 11 -24.76 -12.88 -12.09
CA PHE A 11 -23.33 -12.78 -11.72
C PHE A 11 -22.67 -14.15 -11.89
N ASN A 12 -22.92 -14.80 -13.03
CA ASN A 12 -22.19 -16.00 -13.42
C ASN A 12 -22.17 -16.20 -14.94
N ALA A 13 -21.99 -15.10 -15.69
CA ALA A 13 -21.57 -15.21 -17.06
C ALA A 13 -20.03 -15.22 -17.06
N VAL A 14 -19.44 -16.41 -17.16
CA VAL A 14 -18.10 -16.53 -17.74
C VAL A 14 -18.27 -16.12 -19.20
N LEU A 15 -18.21 -14.81 -19.46
CA LEU A 15 -18.12 -14.31 -20.82
C LEU A 15 -16.82 -14.87 -21.39
N PRO A 16 -16.84 -15.51 -22.58
CA PRO A 16 -15.60 -15.89 -23.25
C PRO A 16 -14.77 -14.62 -23.43
N ILE A 17 -13.52 -14.64 -22.95
CA ILE A 17 -12.58 -13.54 -23.14
C ILE A 17 -12.43 -13.37 -24.66
N PRO A 18 -12.89 -12.25 -25.25
CA PRO A 18 -12.76 -12.05 -26.69
C PRO A 18 -11.28 -12.01 -27.06
N ASP A 19 -10.94 -12.53 -28.24
CA ASP A 19 -9.59 -12.45 -28.77
C ASP A 19 -9.09 -11.00 -28.75
N ARG A 20 -7.91 -10.78 -28.15
CA ARG A 20 -7.33 -9.45 -27.89
C ARG A 20 -7.18 -8.61 -29.16
N SER A 21 -7.18 -9.23 -30.34
CA SER A 21 -7.06 -8.55 -31.63
C SER A 21 -8.33 -7.82 -32.10
N LEU A 22 -9.49 -8.06 -31.50
CA LEU A 22 -10.79 -7.54 -31.98
C LEU A 22 -11.34 -6.34 -31.21
N THR A 23 -10.63 -5.82 -30.20
CA THR A 23 -11.10 -4.69 -29.38
C THR A 23 -10.15 -3.49 -29.44
N PRO A 24 -10.20 -2.67 -30.52
CA PRO A 24 -9.39 -1.46 -30.63
C PRO A 24 -9.69 -0.42 -29.53
N TRP A 25 -10.89 -0.45 -28.94
CA TRP A 25 -11.30 0.42 -27.83
C TRP A 25 -10.88 -0.10 -26.44
N ALA A 26 -10.53 -1.38 -26.29
CA ALA A 26 -10.07 -1.92 -25.01
C ALA A 26 -8.67 -1.40 -24.63
N ALA A 27 -7.87 -0.98 -25.62
CA ALA A 27 -6.61 -0.28 -25.37
C ALA A 27 -6.82 1.05 -24.61
N SER A 28 -8.00 1.67 -24.71
CA SER A 28 -8.34 2.88 -23.94
C SER A 28 -8.77 2.60 -22.49
N LEU A 29 -8.93 1.33 -22.10
CA LEU A 29 -9.24 0.91 -20.73
C LEU A 29 -8.02 0.39 -19.97
N GLU A 30 -6.87 0.20 -20.64
CA GLU A 30 -5.66 -0.12 -19.90
C GLU A 30 -5.30 1.12 -19.06
N PRO A 31 -5.25 0.99 -17.71
CA PRO A 31 -4.77 2.09 -16.90
C PRO A 31 -3.38 2.47 -17.42
N PRO A 32 -3.06 3.77 -17.51
CA PRO A 32 -1.77 4.20 -18.03
C PRO A 32 -0.67 3.44 -17.29
N PRO A 33 0.42 3.03 -17.98
CA PRO A 33 1.52 2.35 -17.32
C PRO A 33 1.92 3.18 -16.10
N PRO A 34 2.11 2.54 -14.93
CA PRO A 34 2.37 3.27 -13.70
C PRO A 34 3.50 4.27 -13.94
N SER A 35 3.21 5.55 -13.73
CA SER A 35 4.25 6.56 -13.65
C SER A 35 5.01 6.27 -12.36
N TRP A 36 6.06 5.46 -12.48
CA TRP A 36 7.02 5.21 -11.39
C TRP A 36 7.84 6.48 -11.14
N GLY A 37 7.18 7.59 -10.79
CA GLY A 37 7.85 8.64 -10.07
C GLY A 37 8.41 8.03 -8.80
N ARG A 38 9.71 8.21 -8.52
CA ARG A 38 10.26 7.86 -7.22
C ARG A 38 9.49 8.65 -6.17
N ARG A 39 8.60 7.97 -5.46
CA ARG A 39 7.89 8.55 -4.33
C ARG A 39 8.68 8.16 -3.08
N HIS A 40 9.24 9.16 -2.42
CA HIS A 40 9.92 8.98 -1.16
C HIS A 40 8.90 9.09 -0.03
N VAL A 41 9.00 8.18 0.94
CA VAL A 41 8.24 8.25 2.19
C VAL A 41 9.25 8.46 3.31
N GLY A 42 9.24 9.65 3.90
CA GLY A 42 10.00 9.94 5.10
C GLY A 42 9.26 9.44 6.33
N VAL A 43 9.93 8.66 7.18
CA VAL A 43 9.37 8.16 8.44
C VAL A 43 10.22 8.71 9.58
N ARG A 44 9.58 9.38 10.54
CA ARG A 44 10.21 9.80 11.78
C ARG A 44 9.83 8.84 12.89
N LEU A 45 10.81 8.48 13.71
CA LEU A 45 10.59 7.77 14.95
C LEU A 45 10.54 8.81 16.07
N ASP A 46 9.67 8.58 17.04
CA ASP A 46 9.69 9.37 18.27
C ASP A 46 11.01 9.13 19.04
N ALA A 47 11.43 10.12 19.83
CA ALA A 47 12.67 10.07 20.60
C ALA A 47 12.73 8.88 21.57
N GLU A 48 11.61 8.51 22.19
CA GLU A 48 11.54 7.35 23.10
C GLU A 48 11.77 6.04 22.34
N LEU A 49 11.17 5.93 21.15
CA LEU A 49 11.34 4.76 20.28
C LEU A 49 12.77 4.67 19.76
N GLU A 50 13.37 5.80 19.39
CA GLU A 50 14.77 5.84 18.97
C GLU A 50 15.72 5.39 20.10
N ALA A 51 15.52 5.89 21.32
CA ALA A 51 16.32 5.49 22.48
C ALA A 51 16.18 3.99 22.80
N SER A 52 14.97 3.45 22.65
CA SER A 52 14.71 2.02 22.81
C SER A 52 15.46 1.19 21.76
N LEU A 53 15.42 1.61 20.48
CA LEU A 53 16.16 0.94 19.41
C LEU A 53 17.67 1.03 19.59
N GLN A 54 18.19 2.15 20.08
CA GLN A 54 19.61 2.29 20.41
C GLN A 54 20.02 1.32 21.53
N THR A 55 19.16 1.12 22.52
CA THR A 55 19.42 0.15 23.59
C THR A 55 19.46 -1.28 23.06
N VAL A 56 18.50 -1.66 22.20
CA VAL A 56 18.49 -2.97 21.55
C VAL A 56 19.74 -3.17 20.68
N ALA A 57 20.12 -2.16 19.88
CA ALA A 57 21.29 -2.23 19.03
C ALA A 57 22.58 -2.43 19.84
N ARG A 58 22.74 -1.71 20.95
CA ARG A 58 23.86 -1.87 21.89
C ARG A 58 23.90 -3.26 22.50
N GLN A 59 22.77 -3.77 22.99
CA GLN A 59 22.68 -5.11 23.58
C GLN A 59 23.02 -6.21 22.56
N ALA A 60 22.64 -6.00 21.29
CA ALA A 60 22.96 -6.91 20.19
C ALA A 60 24.38 -6.73 19.60
N GLY A 61 25.15 -5.73 20.08
CA GLY A 61 26.49 -5.45 19.56
C GLY A 61 26.52 -4.99 18.10
N CYS A 62 25.44 -4.38 17.60
CA CYS A 62 25.34 -3.93 16.21
C CYS A 62 25.01 -2.43 16.10
N SER A 63 25.17 -1.87 14.91
CA SER A 63 24.77 -0.48 14.67
C SER A 63 23.25 -0.34 14.62
N LEU A 64 22.73 0.85 14.96
CA LEU A 64 21.29 1.15 14.91
C LEU A 64 20.69 0.82 13.53
N SER A 65 21.38 1.19 12.45
CA SER A 65 20.92 0.89 11.08
C SER A 65 20.85 -0.62 10.80
N ALA A 66 21.77 -1.41 11.35
CA ALA A 66 21.75 -2.86 11.22
C ALA A 66 20.58 -3.47 12.01
N CYS A 67 20.34 -2.99 13.23
CA CYS A 67 19.21 -3.36 14.05
C CYS A 67 17.87 -3.09 13.34
N VAL A 68 17.68 -1.88 12.80
CA VAL A 68 16.46 -1.50 12.07
C VAL A 68 16.28 -2.35 10.80
N ARG A 69 17.34 -2.55 10.00
CA ARG A 69 17.27 -3.45 8.84
C ARG A 69 16.87 -4.87 9.23
N GLN A 70 17.36 -5.37 10.35
CA GLN A 70 17.02 -6.71 10.82
C GLN A 70 15.57 -6.79 11.30
N ALA A 71 15.10 -5.79 12.05
CA ALA A 71 13.70 -5.70 12.48
C ALA A 71 12.75 -5.70 11.28
N LEU A 72 13.04 -4.90 10.24
CA LEU A 72 12.27 -4.87 9.00
C LEU A 72 12.26 -6.23 8.29
N ARG A 73 13.41 -6.93 8.24
CA ARG A 73 13.48 -8.28 7.67
C ARG A 73 12.63 -9.28 8.44
N LEU A 74 12.63 -9.22 9.76
CA LEU A 74 11.82 -10.08 10.62
C LEU A 74 10.32 -9.81 10.40
N TYR A 75 9.94 -8.54 10.33
CA TYR A 75 8.58 -8.12 10.00
C TYR A 75 8.12 -8.68 8.65
N LEU A 76 8.88 -8.41 7.58
CA LEU A 76 8.55 -8.86 6.23
C LEU A 76 8.59 -10.38 6.08
N ARG A 77 9.38 -11.09 6.91
CA ARG A 77 9.40 -12.56 6.92
C ARG A 77 8.05 -13.14 7.32
N GLN A 78 7.32 -12.47 8.21
CA GLN A 78 6.02 -12.92 8.70
C GLN A 78 4.92 -12.80 7.62
N PHE A 79 5.08 -11.91 6.64
CA PHE A 79 4.04 -11.55 5.69
C PHE A 79 4.47 -11.69 4.23
N ARG A 80 4.85 -12.91 3.83
CA ARG A 80 5.35 -13.21 2.47
C ARG A 80 4.28 -13.16 1.38
N ASP A 81 3.02 -13.41 1.73
CA ASP A 81 1.95 -13.64 0.74
C ASP A 81 1.14 -12.37 0.41
N GLY A 82 1.70 -11.19 0.69
CA GLY A 82 1.04 -9.90 0.43
C GLY A 82 -0.18 -9.62 1.31
N GLU A 83 -0.46 -10.47 2.32
CA GLU A 83 -1.50 -10.23 3.34
C GLU A 83 -1.29 -8.89 4.05
N GLU A 84 -0.05 -8.58 4.44
CA GLU A 84 0.26 -7.31 5.10
C GLU A 84 0.10 -6.12 4.17
N THR A 85 0.49 -6.27 2.90
CA THR A 85 0.23 -5.23 1.89
C THR A 85 -1.28 -4.96 1.79
N ARG A 86 -2.11 -6.01 1.70
CA ARG A 86 -3.57 -5.86 1.67
C ARG A 86 -4.12 -5.21 2.94
N ARG A 87 -3.65 -5.64 4.12
CA ARG A 87 -4.03 -5.07 5.42
C ARG A 87 -3.72 -3.58 5.48
N GLN A 88 -2.51 -3.17 5.08
CA GLN A 88 -2.09 -1.77 5.07
C GLN A 88 -2.86 -0.95 4.04
N SER A 89 -3.10 -1.47 2.83
CA SER A 89 -3.94 -0.80 1.83
C SER A 89 -5.36 -0.56 2.33
N GLN A 90 -5.96 -1.54 3.02
CA GLN A 90 -7.29 -1.36 3.62
C GLN A 90 -7.27 -0.32 4.75
N LEU A 91 -6.21 -0.28 5.55
CA LEU A 91 -6.06 0.72 6.62
C LEU A 91 -5.90 2.13 6.05
N VAL A 92 -5.06 2.31 5.03
CA VAL A 92 -4.92 3.57 4.30
C VAL A 92 -6.25 4.00 3.70
N ALA A 93 -6.96 3.11 3.00
CA ALA A 93 -8.26 3.43 2.41
C ALA A 93 -9.32 3.84 3.46
N ARG A 94 -9.23 3.33 4.70
CA ARG A 94 -10.10 3.76 5.81
C ARG A 94 -9.72 5.13 6.35
N LEU A 95 -8.43 5.46 6.38
CA LEU A 95 -7.91 6.75 6.84
C LEU A 95 -8.07 7.85 5.79
N GLU A 96 -8.06 7.49 4.51
CA GLU A 96 -8.27 8.40 3.35
C GLU A 96 -9.77 8.67 3.05
N ALA A 97 -10.69 8.33 3.98
CA ALA A 97 -12.06 8.81 3.93
C ALA A 97 -12.10 10.37 3.85
N PRO A 98 -13.13 11.00 3.24
CA PRO A 98 -13.03 12.26 2.47
C PRO A 98 -12.53 13.54 3.17
N ASP A 99 -12.16 13.50 4.45
CA ASP A 99 -11.52 14.59 5.18
C ASP A 99 -9.98 14.50 5.21
N ALA A 100 -9.37 13.57 4.47
CA ALA A 100 -7.92 13.50 4.30
C ALA A 100 -7.41 14.67 3.44
N GLN A 101 -7.39 15.88 4.03
CA GLN A 101 -6.60 16.99 3.54
C GLN A 101 -5.19 16.47 3.26
N ALA A 102 -4.73 16.66 2.02
CA ALA A 102 -3.36 16.39 1.63
C ALA A 102 -2.45 17.23 2.52
N ALA A 103 -1.98 16.64 3.63
CA ALA A 103 -1.00 17.26 4.48
C ALA A 103 0.18 17.63 3.57
N VAL A 104 0.53 18.92 3.56
CA VAL A 104 1.71 19.40 2.86
C VAL A 104 2.90 18.71 3.52
N LEU A 105 3.39 17.66 2.87
CA LEU A 105 4.58 16.97 3.33
C LEU A 105 5.77 17.92 3.14
N PRO A 106 6.64 18.06 4.15
CA PRO A 106 7.87 18.84 4.00
C PRO A 106 8.66 18.31 2.80
N ALA A 107 9.31 19.23 2.09
CA ALA A 107 10.14 18.89 0.94
C ALA A 107 11.31 18.01 1.41
N TRP A 108 11.81 17.13 0.54
CA TRP A 108 12.96 16.27 0.87
C TRP A 108 14.18 17.06 1.38
N SER A 109 14.36 18.29 0.89
CA SER A 109 15.39 19.23 1.35
C SER A 109 15.28 19.63 2.81
N ASP A 110 14.10 19.50 3.43
CA ASP A 110 13.88 19.82 4.84
C ASP A 110 14.44 18.72 5.78
N TRP A 111 15.02 17.66 5.20
CA TRP A 111 15.45 16.43 5.89
C TRP A 111 16.95 16.14 5.73
N THR A 112 17.67 16.92 4.91
CA THR A 112 19.11 16.79 4.63
C THR A 112 19.84 18.08 4.98
#